data_AF-A0A2K3MRW0-F1
#
_entry.id   AF-A0A2K3MRW0-F1
#
_cell.length_a   1.000
_cell.length_b   1.000
_cell.length_c   1.000
_cell.angle_alpha   90.00
_cell.angle_beta   90.00
_cell.angle_gamma   90.00
#
_symmetry.space_group_name_H-M   'P 1'
#
loop_
_entity.id
_entity.type
_entity.pdbx_description
1 polymer ?
#
loop_
_entity_poly.entity_id
_entity_poly.type
_entity_poly.pdbx_seq_one_letter_code
_entity_poly.pdbx_strand_id
1 'polypeptide(L)'
;GLTKAAKEEHARDLPIMNGIKEIIKSIEVLDSGSSNYREALYNLSTRLNSFQEQCKQHFMEEELELLPLMEAVELSKEQDERALEQCFDVMQATHSGLLKFLVEGLSPKDAMKYLDLISMCRDRERMEYMLRMIIE
;
A
#
# COMPACT_ATOMS: atom_id res chain seq x y z
N GLY A 1 6.30 4.25 -9.27
CA GLY A 1 7.64 4.10 -9.89
C GLY A 1 7.68 4.59 -11.33
N LEU A 2 8.11 5.83 -11.55
CA LEU A 2 8.24 6.42 -12.89
C LEU A 2 9.56 6.03 -13.59
N THR A 3 10.56 5.54 -12.84
CA THR A 3 11.85 5.10 -13.37
C THR A 3 11.94 3.57 -13.50
N LYS A 4 12.81 3.08 -14.39
CA LYS A 4 13.11 1.65 -14.53
C LYS A 4 13.64 1.06 -13.22
N ALA A 5 14.52 1.79 -12.52
CA ALA A 5 15.08 1.38 -11.24
C ALA A 5 13.99 1.19 -10.17
N ALA A 6 13.06 2.15 -10.01
CA ALA A 6 11.96 2.01 -9.07
C ALA A 6 11.05 0.82 -9.41
N LYS A 7 10.83 0.54 -10.70
CA LYS A 7 10.05 -0.65 -11.12
C LYS A 7 10.76 -1.95 -10.79
N GLU A 8 12.07 -2.03 -11.02
CA GLU A 8 12.87 -3.21 -10.72
C GLU A 8 12.98 -3.46 -9.21
N GLU A 9 13.08 -2.39 -8.43
CA GLU A 9 13.09 -2.41 -6.97
C GLU A 9 11.80 -2.93 -6.38
N HIS A 10 10.64 -2.33 -6.69
CA HIS A 10 9.36 -2.85 -6.21
C HIS A 10 9.06 -4.25 -6.79
N ALA A 11 9.61 -4.61 -7.95
CA ALA A 11 9.47 -5.96 -8.48
C ALA A 11 10.19 -7.04 -7.63
N ARG A 12 11.17 -6.65 -6.79
CA ARG A 12 11.86 -7.58 -5.88
C ARG A 12 10.92 -8.19 -4.84
N ASP A 13 9.83 -7.51 -4.51
CA ASP A 13 8.85 -7.96 -3.52
C ASP A 13 7.74 -8.84 -4.14
N LEU A 14 7.63 -8.87 -5.47
CA LEU A 14 6.61 -9.69 -6.16
C LEU A 14 6.66 -11.19 -5.81
N PRO A 15 7.83 -11.84 -5.68
CA PRO A 15 7.89 -13.26 -5.33
C PRO A 15 7.24 -13.58 -3.97
N ILE A 16 7.47 -12.75 -2.95
CA ILE A 16 6.88 -12.98 -1.62
C ILE A 16 5.38 -12.68 -1.62
N MET A 17 4.95 -11.60 -2.30
CA MET A 17 3.54 -11.26 -2.46
C MET A 17 2.77 -12.36 -3.20
N ASN A 18 3.34 -12.91 -4.28
CA ASN A 18 2.76 -14.04 -5.00
C ASN A 18 2.70 -15.29 -4.12
N GLY A 19 3.74 -15.56 -3.33
CA GLY A 19 3.74 -16.68 -2.39
C GLY A 19 2.63 -16.56 -1.34
N ILE A 20 2.40 -15.37 -0.78
CA ILE A 20 1.30 -15.10 0.16
C ILE A 20 -0.04 -15.33 -0.52
N LYS A 21 -0.23 -14.78 -1.74
CA LYS A 21 -1.46 -14.93 -2.52
C LYS A 21 -1.81 -16.40 -2.78
N GLU A 22 -0.84 -17.21 -3.17
CA GLU A 22 -1.07 -18.64 -3.43
C GLU A 22 -1.40 -19.42 -2.15
N ILE A 23 -0.84 -19.04 -0.99
CA ILE A 23 -1.23 -19.64 0.29
C ILE A 23 -2.66 -19.27 0.66
N ILE A 24 -3.08 -18.02 0.47
CA ILE A 24 -4.46 -17.58 0.74
C ILE A 24 -5.44 -18.40 -0.10
N LYS A 25 -5.20 -18.55 -1.41
CA LYS A 25 -6.03 -19.39 -2.29
C LYS A 25 -6.09 -20.85 -1.84
N SER A 26 -4.98 -21.38 -1.32
CA SER A 26 -4.94 -22.75 -0.79
C SER A 26 -5.82 -22.87 0.46
N ILE A 27 -5.74 -21.91 1.39
CA ILE A 27 -6.56 -21.88 2.60
C ILE A 27 -8.06 -21.87 2.26
N GLU A 28 -8.47 -21.13 1.23
CA GLU A 28 -9.87 -21.04 0.79
C GLU A 28 -10.48 -22.39 0.39
N VAL A 29 -9.67 -23.36 -0.04
CA VAL A 29 -10.14 -24.68 -0.49
C VAL A 29 -9.86 -25.81 0.50
N LEU A 30 -9.09 -25.55 1.56
CA LEU A 30 -8.72 -26.53 2.56
C LEU A 30 -9.84 -26.70 3.61
N ASP A 31 -10.03 -27.94 4.05
CA ASP A 31 -10.93 -28.22 5.17
C ASP A 31 -10.35 -27.65 6.47
N SER A 32 -11.10 -26.76 7.12
CA SER A 32 -10.75 -26.12 8.39
C SER A 32 -10.43 -27.09 9.53
N GLY A 33 -10.95 -28.33 9.48
CA GLY A 33 -10.64 -29.38 10.45
C GLY A 33 -9.32 -30.12 10.21
N SER A 34 -8.68 -29.90 9.06
CA SER A 34 -7.49 -30.64 8.65
C SER A 34 -6.18 -30.10 9.23
N SER A 35 -5.19 -30.98 9.41
CA SER A 35 -3.82 -30.58 9.77
C SER A 35 -3.21 -29.61 8.74
N ASN A 36 -3.55 -29.81 7.46
CA ASN A 36 -3.06 -29.03 6.35
C ASN A 36 -3.56 -27.57 6.40
N TYR A 37 -4.80 -27.35 6.85
CA TYR A 37 -5.34 -25.99 7.05
C TYR A 37 -4.56 -25.23 8.13
N ARG A 38 -4.29 -25.89 9.27
CA ARG A 38 -3.49 -25.29 10.34
C ARG A 38 -2.06 -24.99 9.90
N GLU A 39 -1.44 -25.90 9.14
CA GLU A 39 -0.11 -25.68 8.57
C GLU A 39 -0.10 -24.53 7.56
N ALA A 40 -1.11 -24.45 6.69
CA ALA A 40 -1.24 -23.34 5.74
C ALA A 40 -1.40 -21.98 6.44
N LEU A 41 -2.18 -21.91 7.53
CA LEU A 41 -2.29 -20.71 8.35
C LEU A 41 -0.96 -20.32 9.02
N TYR A 42 -0.22 -21.30 9.55
CA TYR A 42 1.10 -21.05 10.12
C TYR A 42 2.06 -20.49 9.06
N ASN A 43 2.11 -21.12 7.88
CA ASN A 43 2.93 -20.69 6.76
C ASN A 43 2.53 -19.29 6.26
N LEU A 44 1.23 -18.98 6.23
CA LEU A 44 0.74 -17.64 5.90
C LEU A 44 1.25 -16.61 6.90
N SER A 45 1.11 -16.89 8.21
CA SER A 45 1.58 -15.98 9.27
C SER A 45 3.09 -15.74 9.18
N THR A 46 3.90 -16.80 9.02
CA THR A 46 5.35 -16.66 8.86
C THR A 46 5.71 -15.78 7.67
N ARG A 47 5.07 -16.00 6.50
CA ARG A 47 5.36 -15.19 5.31
C ARG A 47 4.89 -13.75 5.44
N LEU A 48 3.74 -13.50 6.06
CA LEU A 48 3.26 -12.15 6.33
C LEU A 48 4.24 -11.39 7.24
N ASN A 49 4.77 -12.04 8.29
CA ASN A 49 5.77 -11.42 9.16
C ASN A 49 7.07 -11.11 8.40
N SER A 50 7.55 -12.02 7.55
CA SER A 50 8.72 -11.76 6.71
C SER A 50 8.47 -10.63 5.71
N PHE A 51 7.29 -10.58 5.10
CA PHE A 51 6.92 -9.52 4.18
C PHE A 51 6.82 -8.16 4.87
N GLN A 52 6.24 -8.12 6.07
CA GLN A 52 6.19 -6.91 6.88
C GLN A 52 7.60 -6.36 7.16
N GLU A 53 8.56 -7.22 7.51
CA GLU A 53 9.93 -6.79 7.77
C GLU A 53 10.62 -6.28 6.49
N GLN A 54 10.39 -6.93 5.35
CA GLN A 54 10.86 -6.44 4.05
C GLN A 54 10.27 -5.08 3.69
N CYS A 55 8.97 -4.86 3.92
CA CYS A 55 8.35 -3.56 3.70
C CYS A 55 8.97 -2.47 4.58
N LYS A 56 9.25 -2.75 5.87
CA LYS A 56 9.92 -1.77 6.74
C LYS A 56 11.30 -1.41 6.23
N GLN A 57 12.08 -2.41 5.82
CA GLN A 57 13.41 -2.19 5.27
C GLN A 57 13.33 -1.35 3.99
N HIS A 58 12.40 -1.68 3.09
CA HIS A 58 12.18 -0.94 1.85
C HIS A 58 11.77 0.52 2.11
N PHE A 59 10.85 0.78 3.04
CA PHE A 59 10.51 2.16 3.42
C PHE A 59 11.67 2.92 4.03
N MET A 60 12.51 2.25 4.83
CA MET A 60 13.70 2.88 5.40
C MET A 60 14.73 3.23 4.33
N GLU A 61 14.89 2.38 3.30
CA GLU A 61 15.72 2.67 2.12
C GLU A 61 15.18 3.88 1.34
N GLU A 62 13.87 3.94 1.10
CA GLU A 62 13.23 5.09 0.46
C GLU A 62 13.40 6.37 1.29
N GLU A 63 13.26 6.29 2.61
CA GLU A 63 13.40 7.44 3.52
C GLU A 63 14.84 7.98 3.55
N LEU A 64 15.84 7.10 3.49
CA LEU A 64 17.26 7.48 3.56
C LEU A 64 17.83 7.88 2.20
N GLU A 65 17.37 7.27 1.11
CA GLU A 65 17.97 7.43 -0.21
C GLU A 65 17.11 8.22 -1.19
N LEU A 66 15.78 7.99 -1.21
CA LEU A 66 14.89 8.56 -2.22
C LEU A 66 14.27 9.89 -1.78
N LEU A 67 13.72 9.98 -0.57
CA LEU A 67 13.09 11.21 -0.08
C LEU A 67 14.03 12.42 -0.09
N PRO A 68 15.31 12.32 0.34
CA PRO A 68 16.22 13.46 0.28
C PRO A 68 16.50 13.92 -1.14
N LEU A 69 16.54 12.99 -2.11
CA LEU A 69 16.68 13.34 -3.52
C LEU A 69 15.44 14.05 -4.04
N MET A 70 14.23 13.64 -3.62
CA MET A 70 12.98 14.32 -3.96
C MET A 70 12.91 15.72 -3.35
N GLU A 71 13.30 15.88 -2.08
CA GLU A 71 13.37 17.19 -1.41
C GLU A 71 14.35 18.14 -2.11
N ALA A 72 15.49 17.62 -2.57
CA ALA A 72 16.49 18.39 -3.32
C ALA A 72 16.01 18.85 -4.70
N VAL A 73 14.91 18.31 -5.23
CA VAL A 73 14.27 18.83 -6.45
C VAL A 73 13.61 20.19 -6.19
N GLU A 74 13.36 20.55 -4.93
CA GLU A 74 12.75 21.82 -4.50
C GLU A 74 11.49 22.16 -5.31
N LEU A 75 10.57 21.20 -5.38
CA LEU A 75 9.31 21.37 -6.09
C LEU A 75 8.53 22.57 -5.54
N SER A 76 7.90 23.32 -6.45
CA SER A 76 6.94 24.35 -6.03
C SER A 76 5.74 23.68 -5.36
N LYS A 77 5.05 24.43 -4.50
CA LYS A 77 3.81 23.95 -3.86
C LYS A 77 2.80 23.40 -4.88
N GLU A 78 2.66 24.03 -6.03
CA GLU A 78 1.78 23.57 -7.11
C GLU A 78 2.28 22.29 -7.79
N GLN A 79 3.59 22.04 -7.80
CA GLN A 79 4.15 20.78 -8.30
C GLN A 79 3.94 19.64 -7.31
N ASP A 80 4.15 19.90 -6.01
CA ASP A 80 3.86 18.93 -4.94
C ASP A 80 2.38 18.52 -4.92
N GLU A 81 1.47 19.48 -4.97
CA GLU A 81 0.03 19.19 -4.99
C GLU A 81 -0.37 18.39 -6.23
N ARG A 82 0.22 18.68 -7.40
CA ARG A 82 -0.01 17.89 -8.62
C ARG A 82 0.56 16.46 -8.51
N ALA A 83 1.73 16.30 -7.87
CA ALA A 83 2.30 14.98 -7.65
C ALA A 83 1.42 14.15 -6.69
N LEU A 84 0.89 14.78 -5.62
CA LEU A 84 -0.07 14.16 -4.72
C LEU A 84 -1.35 13.74 -5.44
N GLU A 85 -1.89 14.59 -6.32
CA GLU A 85 -3.07 14.24 -7.13
C GLU A 85 -2.84 13.03 -8.04
N GLN A 86 -1.64 12.91 -8.63
CA GLN A 86 -1.26 11.73 -9.40
C GLN A 86 -1.18 10.46 -8.55
N CYS A 87 -0.76 10.57 -7.28
CA CYS A 87 -0.82 9.44 -6.36
C CYS A 87 -2.28 8.96 -6.21
N PHE A 88 -3.25 9.85 -6.11
CA PHE A 88 -4.67 9.46 -6.04
C PHE A 88 -5.15 8.74 -7.31
N ASP A 89 -4.72 9.14 -8.51
CA ASP A 89 -5.05 8.41 -9.75
C ASP A 89 -4.54 6.97 -9.70
N VAL A 90 -3.29 6.78 -9.26
CA VAL A 90 -2.68 5.45 -9.13
C VAL A 90 -3.39 4.62 -8.07
N MET A 91 -3.69 5.21 -6.91
CA MET A 91 -4.40 4.53 -5.82
C MET A 91 -5.80 4.10 -6.25
N GLN A 92 -6.54 4.98 -6.93
CA GLN A 92 -7.87 4.68 -7.44
C GLN A 92 -7.83 3.52 -8.44
N ALA A 93 -6.86 3.53 -9.36
CA ALA A 93 -6.72 2.50 -10.38
C ALA A 93 -6.31 1.12 -9.82
N THR A 94 -5.58 1.10 -8.70
CA THR A 94 -4.94 -0.14 -8.21
C THR A 94 -5.66 -0.77 -7.03
N HIS A 95 -6.20 0.03 -6.09
CA HIS A 95 -6.71 -0.48 -4.81
C HIS A 95 -7.95 0.28 -4.31
N SER A 96 -8.72 0.95 -5.19
CA SER A 96 -9.90 1.73 -4.78
C SER A 96 -10.88 0.96 -3.90
N GLY A 97 -11.21 -0.28 -4.26
CA GLY A 97 -12.10 -1.14 -3.45
C GLY A 97 -11.51 -1.62 -2.12
N LEU A 98 -10.20 -1.43 -1.90
CA LEU A 98 -9.49 -1.81 -0.68
C LEU A 98 -9.17 -0.60 0.21
N LEU A 99 -9.52 0.61 -0.23
CA LEU A 99 -9.18 1.86 0.47
C LEU A 99 -9.73 1.88 1.90
N LYS A 100 -10.97 1.43 2.09
CA LYS A 100 -11.59 1.27 3.42
C LYS A 100 -10.75 0.40 4.34
N PHE A 101 -10.40 -0.80 3.88
CA PHE A 101 -9.61 -1.75 4.67
C PHE A 101 -8.21 -1.20 5.01
N LEU A 102 -7.60 -0.45 4.08
CA LEU A 102 -6.34 0.24 4.34
C LEU A 102 -6.49 1.23 5.50
N VAL A 103 -7.49 2.11 5.43
CA VAL A 103 -7.71 3.15 6.45
C VAL A 103 -8.10 2.55 7.80
N GLU A 104 -8.94 1.51 7.82
CA GLU A 104 -9.32 0.78 9.04
C GLU A 104 -8.14 0.05 9.69
N GLY A 105 -7.13 -0.35 8.91
CA GLY A 105 -5.91 -0.99 9.40
C GLY A 105 -4.90 -0.04 10.03
N LEU A 106 -5.08 1.28 9.90
CA LEU A 106 -4.15 2.28 10.42
C LEU A 106 -4.42 2.60 11.89
N SER A 107 -3.39 3.15 12.56
CA SER A 107 -3.60 3.80 13.86
C SER A 107 -4.54 5.01 13.67
N PRO A 108 -5.34 5.42 14.68
CA PRO A 108 -6.21 6.59 14.56
C PRO A 108 -5.47 7.86 14.12
N LYS A 109 -4.21 8.02 14.55
CA LYS A 109 -3.36 9.15 14.17
C LYS A 109 -3.00 9.11 12.69
N ASP A 110 -2.63 7.94 12.17
CA ASP A 110 -2.20 7.81 10.77
C ASP A 110 -3.40 7.81 9.82
N ALA A 111 -4.54 7.25 10.24
CA ALA A 111 -5.81 7.37 9.53
C ALA A 111 -6.20 8.86 9.35
N MET A 112 -6.07 9.69 10.39
CA MET A 112 -6.37 11.12 10.26
C MET A 112 -5.42 11.84 9.30
N LYS A 113 -4.11 11.58 9.37
CA LYS A 113 -3.17 12.14 8.37
C LYS A 113 -3.54 11.75 6.95
N TYR A 114 -3.99 10.51 6.76
CA TYR A 114 -4.39 10.00 5.47
C TYR A 114 -5.66 10.71 4.95
N LEU A 115 -6.63 10.97 5.83
CA LEU A 115 -7.80 11.78 5.50
C LEU A 115 -7.44 13.24 5.20
N ASP A 116 -6.47 13.82 5.92
CA ASP A 116 -5.96 15.16 5.65
C ASP A 116 -5.35 15.23 4.24
N LEU A 117 -4.57 14.22 3.83
CA LEU A 117 -4.03 14.13 2.46
C LEU A 117 -5.16 14.09 1.41
N ILE A 118 -6.20 13.28 1.63
CA ILE A 118 -7.37 13.22 0.73
C ILE A 118 -8.04 14.61 0.62
N SER A 119 -8.14 15.34 1.74
CA SER A 119 -8.74 16.68 1.78
C SER A 119 -7.93 17.74 1.03
N MET A 120 -6.65 17.48 0.75
CA MET A 120 -5.79 18.36 -0.05
C MET A 120 -6.01 18.20 -1.56
N CYS A 121 -6.81 17.22 -2.01
CA CYS A 121 -7.13 17.04 -3.43
C CYS A 121 -7.97 18.22 -3.96
N ARG A 122 -7.51 18.91 -5.02
CA ARG A 122 -8.21 20.08 -5.57
C ARG A 122 -9.48 19.68 -6.34
N ASP A 123 -9.48 18.47 -6.90
CA ASP A 123 -10.65 17.88 -7.56
C ASP A 123 -11.67 17.43 -6.51
N ARG A 124 -12.70 18.27 -6.34
CA ARG A 124 -13.74 18.05 -5.33
C ARG A 124 -14.55 16.78 -5.56
N GLU A 125 -14.87 16.45 -6.81
CA GLU A 125 -15.66 15.25 -7.11
C GLU A 125 -14.86 14.00 -6.76
N ARG A 126 -13.56 14.01 -7.07
CA ARG A 126 -12.64 12.93 -6.73
C ARG A 126 -12.43 12.79 -5.22
N MET A 127 -12.23 13.89 -4.51
CA MET A 127 -12.15 13.90 -3.05
C MET A 127 -13.41 13.27 -2.43
N GLU A 128 -14.59 13.73 -2.85
CA GLU A 128 -15.88 13.22 -2.36
C GLU A 128 -16.04 11.73 -2.66
N TYR A 129 -15.61 11.28 -3.85
CA TYR A 129 -15.58 9.87 -4.22
C TYR A 129 -14.67 9.04 -3.29
N MET A 130 -13.44 9.48 -3.04
CA MET A 130 -12.49 8.77 -2.16
C MET A 130 -13.00 8.70 -0.71
N LEU A 131 -13.58 9.77 -0.19
CA LEU A 131 -14.18 9.78 1.14
C LEU A 131 -15.35 8.80 1.24
N ARG A 132 -16.18 8.74 0.20
CA ARG A 132 -17.30 7.80 0.14
C ARG A 132 -16.82 6.34 0.14
N MET A 133 -15.74 6.03 -0.58
CA MET A 133 -15.12 4.70 -0.60
C MET A 133 -14.57 4.25 0.76
N ILE A 134 -14.35 5.17 1.71
CA ILE A 134 -13.92 4.82 3.07
C ILE A 134 -15.12 4.48 3.96
N ILE A 135 -16.28 5.09 3.69
CA ILE A 135 -17.50 4.94 4.51
C ILE A 135 -18.33 3.74 4.05
N GLU A 136 -18.49 3.56 2.74
CA GLU A 136 -19.27 2.47 2.12
C GLU A 136 -18.52 1.13 2.22
#